data_AF-A0A3N5E6H8-F1
#
_entry.id   AF-A0A3N5E6H8-F1
#
_cell.length_a   1.000
_cell.length_b   1.000
_cell.length_c   1.000
_cell.angle_alpha   90.00
_cell.angle_beta   90.00
_cell.angle_gamma   90.00
#
_symmetry.space_group_name_H-M   'P 1'
#
loop_
_entity.id
_entity.type
_entity.pdbx_description
1 polymer ?
#
loop_
_entity_poly.entity_id
_entity_poly.type
_entity_poly.pdbx_seq_one_letter_code
_entity_poly.pdbx_strand_id
1 'polypeptide(L)' 'KEIESFKNRFHPEMSLAEYALRFCLSHSAVGTVIPGMRTVVQAELNVAASDDIIHAADELRSLERFAWW' A
#
# COMPACT_ATOMS: atom_id res chain seq x y z
N LYS A 1 -9.91 5.34 -9.52
CA LYS A 1 -9.83 6.82 -9.58
C LYS A 1 -9.98 7.44 -8.20
N GLU A 2 -11.01 7.11 -7.42
CA GLU A 2 -11.17 7.69 -6.07
C GLU A 2 -10.06 7.29 -5.08
N ILE A 3 -9.69 6.00 -5.02
CA ILE A 3 -8.61 5.54 -4.13
C ILE A 3 -7.23 6.10 -4.53
N GLU A 4 -7.03 6.35 -5.82
CA GLU A 4 -5.80 6.95 -6.34
C GLU A 4 -5.73 8.44 -5.98
N SER A 5 -6.84 9.18 -6.11
CA SER A 5 -6.95 10.55 -5.60
C SER A 5 -6.77 10.62 -4.08
N PHE A 6 -7.31 9.65 -3.33
CA PHE A 6 -7.12 9.54 -1.89
C PHE A 6 -5.64 9.35 -1.54
N LYS A 7 -4.99 8.34 -2.14
CA LYS A 7 -3.54 8.11 -1.99
C LYS A 7 -2.75 9.38 -2.31
N ASN A 8 -3.03 10.05 -3.43
CA ASN A 8 -2.31 11.25 -3.85
C ASN A 8 -2.39 12.42 -2.85
N ARG A 9 -3.41 12.47 -1.99
CA ARG A 9 -3.53 13.49 -0.95
C ARG A 9 -2.50 13.31 0.17
N PHE A 10 -2.11 12.09 0.47
CA PHE A 10 -1.17 11.75 1.55
C PHE A 10 0.22 11.41 1.03
N HIS A 11 0.28 10.63 -0.05
CA HIS A 11 1.49 10.07 -0.64
C HIS A 11 1.47 10.23 -2.17
N PRO A 12 1.70 11.46 -2.71
CA PRO A 12 1.67 11.71 -4.15
C PRO A 12 2.76 10.94 -4.92
N GLU A 13 3.95 10.78 -4.32
CA GLU A 13 5.10 10.11 -4.93
C GLU A 13 4.99 8.57 -4.95
N MET A 14 4.11 8.02 -4.12
CA MET A 14 3.98 6.57 -3.95
C MET A 14 3.16 5.98 -5.10
N SER A 15 3.58 4.84 -5.66
CA SER A 15 2.72 4.14 -6.62
C SER A 15 1.50 3.53 -5.93
N LEU A 16 0.40 3.29 -6.66
CA LEU A 16 -0.76 2.60 -6.09
C LEU A 16 -0.41 1.17 -5.64
N ALA A 17 0.53 0.51 -6.33
CA ALA A 17 1.00 -0.83 -5.97
C ALA A 17 1.74 -0.80 -4.63
N GLU A 18 2.69 0.10 -4.45
CA GLU A 18 3.42 0.28 -3.20
C GLU A 18 2.48 0.61 -2.04
N TYR A 19 1.52 1.51 -2.27
CA TYR A 19 0.51 1.87 -1.28
C TYR A 19 -0.33 0.66 -0.85
N ALA A 20 -0.73 -0.19 -1.79
CA ALA A 20 -1.48 -1.40 -1.49
C ALA A 20 -0.66 -2.43 -0.69
N LEU A 21 0.63 -2.59 -1.00
CA LEU A 21 1.53 -3.48 -0.24
C LEU A 21 1.72 -2.99 1.19
N ARG A 22 1.97 -1.70 1.38
CA ARG A 22 2.10 -1.09 2.71
C ARG A 22 0.80 -1.17 3.50
N PHE A 23 -0.37 -1.02 2.86
CA PHE A 23 -1.68 -1.24 3.50
C PHE A 23 -1.79 -2.66 4.08
N CYS A 24 -1.48 -3.69 3.30
CA CYS A 24 -1.50 -5.07 3.79
C CYS A 24 -0.53 -5.27 4.97
N LEU A 25 0.69 -4.75 4.87
CA LEU A 25 1.72 -4.84 5.91
C LEU A 25 1.41 -4.03 7.17
N SER A 26 0.51 -3.04 7.09
CA SER A 26 0.14 -2.20 8.25
C SER A 26 -0.74 -2.93 9.26
N HIS A 27 -1.34 -4.05 8.88
CA HIS A 27 -2.14 -4.85 9.81
C HIS A 27 -1.24 -5.80 10.61
N SER A 28 -1.29 -5.73 11.94
CA SER A 28 -0.38 -6.47 12.84
C SER A 28 -0.42 -8.01 12.68
N ALA A 29 -1.53 -8.56 12.18
CA ALA A 29 -1.64 -9.99 11.87
C ALA A 29 -0.94 -10.42 10.56
N VAL A 30 -0.46 -9.47 9.74
CA VAL A 30 0.20 -9.76 8.45
C VAL A 30 1.70 -9.75 8.65
N GLY A 31 2.32 -10.93 8.63
CA GLY A 31 3.78 -11.07 8.72
C GLY A 31 4.52 -10.94 7.39
N THR A 32 3.83 -11.18 6.27
CA THR A 32 4.41 -11.11 4.91
C THR A 32 3.33 -10.91 3.87
N VAL A 33 3.68 -10.25 2.77
CA VAL A 33 2.86 -10.16 1.55
C VAL A 33 3.66 -10.80 0.41
N ILE A 34 3.01 -11.60 -0.44
CA ILE A 34 3.66 -12.29 -1.58
C ILE A 34 3.12 -11.68 -2.88
N PRO A 35 3.71 -10.58 -3.37
CA PRO A 35 3.27 -9.96 -4.62
C PRO A 35 3.82 -10.70 -5.85
N GLY A 36 3.01 -10.73 -6.91
CA GLY A 36 3.44 -11.24 -8.21
C GLY A 36 4.34 -10.24 -8.96
N MET A 37 5.20 -10.76 -9.84
CA MET A 37 6.12 -9.96 -10.65
C MET A 37 6.37 -10.60 -12.02
N ARG A 38 6.61 -9.77 -13.03
CA ARG A 38 6.99 -10.16 -14.40
C ARG A 38 8.38 -9.65 -14.78
N THR A 39 8.91 -8.68 -14.04
CA THR A 39 10.22 -8.05 -14.28
C THR A 39 11.00 -7.93 -12.98
N VAL A 40 12.33 -7.82 -13.09
CA VAL A 40 13.22 -7.62 -11.93
C VAL A 40 12.91 -6.30 -11.22
N VAL A 41 12.64 -5.23 -11.98
CA VAL A 41 12.27 -3.91 -11.40
C VAL A 41 11.01 -4.00 -10.53
N GLN A 42 10.02 -4.82 -10.91
CA GLN A 42 8.85 -5.03 -10.05
C GLN A 42 9.22 -5.76 -8.76
N ALA A 43 10.14 -6.72 -8.81
CA ALA A 43 10.64 -7.40 -7.62
C ALA A 43 11.29 -6.40 -6.64
N GLU A 44 12.16 -5.54 -7.15
CA GLU A 44 12.86 -4.52 -6.37
C GLU A 44 11.89 -3.52 -5.73
N LEU A 45 10.93 -3.01 -6.50
CA LEU A 45 9.89 -2.09 -5.99
C LEU A 45 8.99 -2.76 -4.94
N ASN A 46 8.62 -4.03 -5.15
CA ASN A 46 7.79 -4.78 -4.22
C ASN A 46 8.50 -5.02 -2.89
N VAL A 47 9.81 -5.32 -2.91
CA VAL A 47 10.61 -5.53 -1.70
C VAL A 47 10.78 -4.22 -0.95
N ALA A 48 11.06 -3.10 -1.63
CA ALA A 48 11.23 -1.79 -1.00
C ALA A 48 9.99 -1.33 -0.20
N ALA A 49 8.81 -1.87 -0.49
CA ALA A 49 7.58 -1.56 0.25
C ALA A 49 7.60 -2.06 1.70
N SER A 50 8.51 -2.99 2.07
CA SER A 50 8.61 -3.51 3.45
C SER A 50 9.48 -2.67 4.38
N ASP A 51 10.29 -1.76 3.84
CA ASP A 51 11.39 -1.15 4.60
C ASP A 51 10.94 -0.10 5.63
N ASP A 52 9.70 0.38 5.56
CA ASP A 52 9.08 1.27 6.55
C ASP A 52 7.55 1.10 6.51
N ILE A 53 6.87 0.87 7.63
CA ILE A 53 5.39 0.77 7.66
C ILE A 53 4.82 2.15 8.04
N ILE A 54 4.16 2.81 7.07
CA ILE A 54 3.96 4.27 7.08
C ILE A 54 2.49 4.70 7.28
N HIS A 55 1.52 3.80 7.24
CA HIS A 55 0.12 4.23 7.37
C HIS A 55 -0.25 4.60 8.81
N ALA A 56 -0.61 5.87 9.00
CA ALA A 56 -1.19 6.33 10.24
C ALA A 56 -2.56 5.66 10.47
N ALA A 57 -2.91 5.39 11.74
CA ALA A 57 -4.17 4.74 12.07
C ALA A 57 -5.41 5.50 11.53
N ASP A 58 -5.34 6.84 11.44
CA ASP A 58 -6.40 7.67 10.85
C ASP A 58 -6.53 7.51 9.33
N GLU A 59 -5.42 7.30 8.64
CA GLU A 59 -5.40 7.01 7.20
C GLU A 59 -6.04 5.66 6.92
N LEU A 60 -5.68 4.62 7.70
CA LEU A 60 -6.27 3.29 7.61
C LEU A 60 -7.78 3.29 7.85
N ARG A 61 -8.25 3.97 8.90
CA ARG A 61 -9.70 4.14 9.14
C ARG A 61 -10.41 4.83 7.98
N SER A 62 -9.75 5.81 7.36
CA SER A 62 -10.30 6.51 6.20
C SER A 62 -10.42 5.62 4.95
N LEU A 63 -9.60 4.58 4.84
CA LEU A 63 -9.65 3.62 3.74
C LEU A 63 -10.87 2.68 3.81
N GLU A 64 -11.45 2.46 5.01
CA GLU A 64 -12.63 1.60 5.18
C GLU A 64 -13.81 2.02 4.30
N ARG A 65 -13.91 3.32 3.97
CA ARG A 65 -14.94 3.85 3.06
C ARG A 65 -14.85 3.32 1.63
N PHE A 66 -13.71 2.76 1.24
CA PHE A 66 -13.51 2.16 -0.09
C PHE A 66 -13.66 0.64 -0.09
N ALA A 67 -13.70 0.01 1.09
CA ALA A 67 -14.10 -1.38 1.18
C ALA A 67 -15.58 -1.44 0.81
N TRP A 68 -15.99 -2.43 0.02
CA TRP A 68 -17.39 -2.74 -0.34
C TRP A 68 -17.97 -1.91 -1.51
N TRP A 69 -17.74 -2.43 -2.71
CA TRP A 69 -18.59 -2.29 -3.91
C TRP A 69 -18.73 -3.66 -4.56
#